data_AF-A0A0R3L2J4-F1
#
_entry.id   AF-A0A0R3L2J4-F1
#
_cell.length_a   1.000
_cell.length_b   1.000
_cell.length_c   1.000
_cell.angle_alpha   90.00
_cell.angle_beta   90.00
_cell.angle_gamma   90.00
#
_symmetry.space_group_name_H-M   'P 1'
#
loop_
_entity.id
_entity.type
_entity.pdbx_description
1 polymer ?
#
loop_
_entity_poly.entity_id
_entity_poly.type
_entity_poly.pdbx_seq_one_letter_code
_entity_poly.pdbx_strand_id
1 'polypeptide(L)'
;MPPECCRWLVDDAADLARPDRSHVVIDIMPDFITIREGETDQPRHIQVDQYWIDPRHRDAHRDPSLRRFMFRRAQDGIAALIRFNERDALTVFAPPFDINGQWHEVGGYAREQTHSLPEIVKALSG
;
A
#
# COMPACT_ATOMS: atom_id res chain seq x y z
N MET A 1 9.32 -8.72 -22.46
CA MET A 1 9.22 -8.13 -21.11
C MET A 1 9.19 -6.63 -21.28
N PRO A 2 8.07 -5.94 -21.05
CA PRO A 2 8.11 -4.49 -20.90
C PRO A 2 8.63 -4.13 -19.49
N PRO A 3 9.19 -2.93 -19.29
CA PRO A 3 9.80 -2.54 -18.02
C PRO A 3 8.69 -2.30 -16.99
N GLU A 4 8.74 -3.06 -15.90
CA GLU A 4 7.83 -2.96 -14.74
C GLU A 4 8.14 -1.76 -13.83
N CYS A 5 8.91 -0.79 -14.31
CA CYS A 5 9.25 0.41 -13.56
C CYS A 5 8.31 1.56 -13.96
N CYS A 6 7.47 1.99 -13.03
CA CYS A 6 6.85 3.33 -12.97
C CYS A 6 5.46 3.46 -13.64
N ARG A 7 4.38 3.15 -12.89
CA ARG A 7 2.99 3.57 -13.23
C ARG A 7 2.82 5.10 -13.32
N TRP A 8 3.80 5.84 -12.83
CA TRP A 8 4.01 7.25 -13.10
C TRP A 8 3.84 7.67 -14.59
N LEU A 9 4.01 6.74 -15.53
CA LEU A 9 3.82 6.95 -16.97
C LEU A 9 2.40 6.62 -17.48
N VAL A 10 1.44 6.31 -16.60
CA VAL A 10 0.08 5.89 -16.96
C VAL A 10 -0.94 6.80 -16.26
N ASP A 11 -1.98 7.21 -16.99
CA ASP A 11 -2.93 8.31 -16.70
C ASP A 11 -3.49 8.36 -15.26
N ASP A 12 -3.67 7.22 -14.59
CA ASP A 12 -4.30 7.14 -13.26
C ASP A 12 -3.52 7.84 -12.12
N ALA A 13 -2.24 8.13 -12.36
CA ALA A 13 -1.33 8.79 -11.42
C ALA A 13 -0.93 10.22 -11.86
N ALA A 14 -1.60 10.79 -12.86
CA ALA A 14 -1.24 12.08 -13.48
C ALA A 14 -1.14 13.26 -12.49
N ASP A 15 -1.88 13.22 -11.38
CA ASP A 15 -1.88 14.26 -10.35
C ASP A 15 -0.71 14.16 -9.35
N LEU A 16 0.05 13.07 -9.37
CA LEU A 16 1.20 12.93 -8.47
C LEU A 16 2.37 13.78 -8.99
N ALA A 17 3.33 14.11 -8.12
CA ALA A 17 4.58 14.83 -8.47
C ALA A 17 5.76 13.85 -8.57
N ARG A 18 6.65 13.99 -9.58
CA ARG A 18 7.60 12.92 -9.97
C ARG A 18 8.38 12.39 -8.78
N PRO A 19 8.88 11.14 -8.78
CA PRO A 19 9.54 10.58 -7.59
C PRO A 19 10.70 11.45 -7.06
N ASP A 20 11.38 12.20 -7.94
CA ASP A 20 12.41 13.20 -7.57
C ASP A 20 11.87 14.40 -6.74
N ARG A 21 10.56 14.61 -6.71
CA ARG A 21 9.86 15.71 -6.03
C ARG A 21 8.91 15.24 -4.92
N SER A 22 8.23 14.12 -5.11
CA SER A 22 7.32 13.56 -4.10
C SER A 22 8.02 12.69 -3.08
N HIS A 23 9.25 12.23 -3.36
CA HIS A 23 9.97 11.28 -2.51
C HIS A 23 9.24 9.93 -2.35
N VAL A 24 8.36 9.58 -3.30
CA VAL A 24 7.53 8.37 -3.30
C VAL A 24 7.66 7.62 -4.61
N VAL A 25 7.81 6.30 -4.53
CA VAL A 25 7.68 5.36 -5.65
C VAL A 25 6.52 4.42 -5.36
N ILE A 26 5.61 4.29 -6.33
CA ILE A 26 4.46 3.38 -6.25
C ILE A 26 4.79 2.11 -7.01
N ASP A 27 4.71 0.99 -6.31
CA ASP A 27 4.83 -0.36 -6.84
C ASP A 27 3.45 -1.04 -6.78
N ILE A 28 2.92 -1.39 -7.95
CA ILE A 28 1.58 -1.96 -8.13
C ILE A 28 1.67 -3.49 -8.29
N MET A 29 2.83 -4.08 -8.02
CA MET A 29 2.89 -5.52 -7.88
C MET A 29 1.89 -5.96 -6.79
N PRO A 30 0.91 -6.83 -7.11
CA PRO A 30 -0.10 -7.25 -6.16
C PRO A 30 0.58 -7.84 -4.93
N ASP A 31 0.24 -7.32 -3.76
CA ASP A 31 0.68 -7.84 -2.47
C ASP A 31 -0.55 -7.88 -1.55
N PHE A 32 -0.43 -8.50 -0.37
CA PHE A 32 -1.50 -8.50 0.60
C PHE A 32 -0.98 -8.37 2.03
N ILE A 33 -1.81 -7.79 2.88
CA ILE A 33 -1.62 -7.85 4.33
C ILE A 33 -2.60 -8.86 4.92
N THR A 34 -2.21 -9.48 6.03
CA THR A 34 -3.08 -10.36 6.79
C THR A 34 -3.56 -9.65 8.05
N ILE A 35 -4.88 -9.49 8.17
CA ILE A 35 -5.52 -9.04 9.41
C ILE A 35 -5.94 -10.27 10.21
N ARG A 36 -5.57 -10.30 11.49
CA ARG A 36 -5.99 -11.32 12.46
C ARG A 36 -6.77 -10.65 13.58
N GLU A 37 -8.07 -10.92 13.66
CA GLU A 37 -8.93 -10.47 14.76
C GLU A 37 -8.93 -11.54 15.87
N GLY A 38 -8.00 -11.44 16.84
CA GLY A 38 -7.91 -12.39 17.96
C GLY A 38 -7.30 -13.77 17.60
N GLU A 39 -7.23 -14.68 18.59
CA GLU A 39 -6.55 -15.99 18.44
C GLU A 39 -7.35 -17.02 17.63
N THR A 40 -8.66 -16.83 17.47
CA THR A 40 -9.58 -17.84 16.94
C THR A 40 -10.21 -17.49 15.59
N ASP A 41 -10.02 -16.26 15.09
CA ASP A 41 -10.65 -15.85 13.83
C ASP A 41 -9.81 -16.22 12.61
N GLN A 42 -10.48 -16.51 11.49
CA GLN A 42 -9.76 -16.84 10.26
C GLN A 42 -9.00 -15.61 9.74
N PRO A 43 -7.73 -15.76 9.32
CA PRO A 43 -6.95 -14.66 8.77
C PRO A 43 -7.64 -14.11 7.53
N ARG A 44 -7.85 -12.78 7.50
CA ARG A 44 -8.36 -12.08 6.32
C ARG A 44 -7.22 -11.46 5.55
N HIS A 45 -7.22 -11.65 4.24
CA HIS A 45 -6.25 -11.01 3.35
C HIS A 45 -6.87 -9.77 2.72
N ILE A 46 -6.13 -8.67 2.75
CA ILE A 46 -6.49 -7.43 2.06
C ILE A 46 -5.40 -7.13 1.06
N GLN A 47 -5.78 -6.92 -0.20
CA GLN A 47 -4.85 -6.51 -1.24
C GLN A 47 -4.26 -5.14 -0.91
N VAL A 48 -2.96 -4.96 -1.17
CA VAL A 48 -2.28 -3.69 -1.00
C VAL A 48 -1.50 -3.29 -2.24
N ASP A 49 -1.44 -1.97 -2.47
CA ASP A 49 -0.41 -1.35 -3.30
C ASP A 49 0.76 -0.92 -2.40
N GLN A 50 1.99 -1.06 -2.89
CA GLN A 50 3.20 -0.74 -2.13
C GLN A 50 3.72 0.65 -2.48
N TYR A 51 4.07 1.44 -1.46
CA TYR A 51 4.53 2.81 -1.58
C TYR A 51 5.88 2.98 -0.90
N TRP A 52 6.95 3.05 -1.68
CA TRP A 52 8.30 3.23 -1.17
C TRP A 52 8.60 4.71 -0.94
N ILE A 53 8.85 5.08 0.31
CA ILE A 53 9.11 6.44 0.76
C ILE A 53 10.59 6.61 1.07
N ASP A 54 11.19 7.72 0.64
CA ASP A 54 12.53 8.10 1.08
C ASP A 54 12.56 8.16 2.63
N PRO A 55 13.43 7.38 3.30
CA PRO A 55 13.54 7.38 4.76
C PRO A 55 13.83 8.76 5.37
N ARG A 56 14.39 9.70 4.59
CA ARG A 56 14.65 11.09 5.02
C ARG A 56 13.40 11.97 4.96
N HIS A 57 12.36 11.52 4.27
CA HIS A 57 11.10 12.22 4.05
C HIS A 57 9.91 11.35 4.49
N ARG A 58 9.96 10.81 5.72
CA ARG A 58 8.96 9.84 6.20
C ARG A 58 7.51 10.33 6.09
N ASP A 59 7.27 11.63 6.20
CA ASP A 59 5.94 12.23 6.08
C ASP A 59 5.44 12.38 4.63
N ALA A 60 6.23 12.04 3.61
CA ALA A 60 5.83 12.17 2.20
C ALA A 60 4.57 11.36 1.85
N HIS A 61 4.29 10.27 2.58
CA HIS A 61 3.06 9.50 2.46
C HIS A 61 1.78 10.28 2.87
N ARG A 62 1.94 11.45 3.50
CA ARG A 62 0.85 12.36 3.88
C ARG A 62 0.56 13.44 2.84
N ASP A 63 1.28 13.45 1.72
CA ASP A 63 1.01 14.37 0.62
C ASP A 63 -0.48 14.29 0.20
N PRO A 64 -1.20 15.42 0.09
CA PRO A 64 -2.62 15.41 -0.22
C PRO A 64 -2.98 14.78 -1.57
N SER A 65 -2.07 14.82 -2.55
CA SER A 65 -2.29 14.21 -3.87
C SER A 65 -2.13 12.71 -3.78
N LEU A 66 -1.12 12.25 -3.03
CA LEU A 66 -0.93 10.84 -2.72
C LEU A 66 -2.09 10.25 -1.89
N ARG A 67 -2.57 10.99 -0.87
CA ARG A 67 -3.75 10.59 -0.08
C ARG A 67 -5.01 10.50 -0.94
N ARG A 68 -5.18 11.38 -1.92
CA ARG A 68 -6.29 11.28 -2.90
C ARG A 68 -6.16 10.04 -3.77
N PHE A 69 -4.95 9.69 -4.21
CA PHE A 69 -4.70 8.46 -4.94
C PHE A 69 -5.05 7.23 -4.10
N MET A 70 -4.52 7.13 -2.87
CA MET A 70 -4.83 6.05 -1.93
C MET A 70 -6.33 5.93 -1.65
N PHE A 71 -7.03 7.05 -1.52
CA PHE A 71 -8.49 7.06 -1.34
C PHE A 71 -9.20 6.37 -2.51
N ARG A 72 -8.83 6.69 -3.77
CA ARG A 72 -9.41 6.04 -4.95
C ARG A 72 -9.16 4.53 -4.95
N ARG A 73 -7.93 4.11 -4.63
CA ARG A 73 -7.58 2.68 -4.52
C ARG A 73 -8.37 1.95 -3.42
N ALA A 74 -8.62 2.63 -2.31
CA ALA A 74 -9.43 2.08 -1.24
C ALA A 74 -10.91 1.90 -1.62
N GLN A 75 -11.44 2.66 -2.59
CA GLN A 75 -12.78 2.40 -3.13
C GLN A 75 -12.86 1.05 -3.85
N ASP A 76 -11.73 0.55 -4.36
CA ASP A 76 -11.59 -0.77 -4.96
C ASP A 76 -11.23 -1.86 -3.94
N GLY A 77 -11.20 -1.55 -2.64
CA GLY A 77 -10.81 -2.48 -1.57
C GLY A 77 -9.30 -2.71 -1.46
N ILE A 78 -8.48 -1.84 -2.04
CA ILE A 78 -7.02 -1.94 -2.02
C ILE A 78 -6.45 -0.96 -0.98
N ALA A 79 -5.76 -1.48 0.03
CA ALA A 79 -5.13 -0.67 1.06
C ALA A 79 -3.70 -0.24 0.65
N ALA A 80 -3.08 0.66 1.41
CA ALA A 80 -1.73 1.15 1.12
C ALA A 80 -0.72 0.57 2.10
N LEU A 81 0.35 -0.04 1.58
CA LEU A 81 1.51 -0.46 2.36
C LEU A 81 2.66 0.51 2.12
N ILE A 82 2.91 1.39 3.09
CA ILE A 82 4.00 2.37 3.05
C ILE A 82 5.27 1.70 3.53
N ARG A 83 6.32 1.68 2.72
CA ARG A 83 7.62 1.10 3.05
C ARG A 83 8.67 2.20 3.15
N PHE A 84 9.35 2.25 4.29
CA PHE A 84 10.54 3.10 4.48
C PHE A 84 11.81 2.31 4.18
N ASN A 85 11.78 0.99 4.32
CA ASN A 85 12.81 0.06 3.86
C ASN A 85 12.20 -1.36 3.77
N GLU A 86 13.04 -2.38 3.59
CA GLU A 86 12.61 -3.79 3.54
C GLU A 86 11.90 -4.29 4.82
N ARG A 87 12.14 -3.67 5.98
CA ARG A 87 11.67 -4.13 7.31
C ARG A 87 10.72 -3.16 8.00
N ASP A 88 10.82 -1.87 7.68
CA ASP A 88 10.05 -0.79 8.30
C ASP A 88 8.91 -0.38 7.35
N ALA A 89 7.68 -0.71 7.76
CA ALA A 89 6.50 -0.44 6.98
C ALA A 89 5.32 0.01 7.87
N LEU A 90 4.44 0.80 7.27
CA LEU A 90 3.21 1.30 7.84
C LEU A 90 2.07 0.93 6.92
N THR A 91 1.04 0.28 7.45
CA THR A 91 -0.20 0.10 6.68
C THR A 91 -1.08 1.32 6.88
N VAL A 92 -1.57 1.89 5.78
CA VAL A 92 -2.49 3.01 5.78
C VAL A 92 -3.85 2.56 5.24
N PHE A 93 -4.86 2.62 6.11
CA PHE A 93 -6.25 2.43 5.73
C PHE A 93 -6.89 3.79 5.49
N ALA A 94 -7.42 3.98 4.27
CA ALA A 94 -8.12 5.18 3.89
C ALA A 94 -9.58 5.16 4.37
N PRO A 95 -10.28 6.31 4.40
CA PRO A 95 -11.66 6.44 4.86
C PRO A 95 -12.65 5.39 4.33
N PRO A 96 -12.58 4.89 3.08
CA PRO A 96 -13.49 3.83 2.63
C PRO A 96 -13.42 2.51 3.43
N PHE A 97 -12.34 2.27 4.17
CA PHE A 97 -12.19 1.11 5.06
C PHE A 97 -12.77 1.34 6.47
N ASP A 98 -13.17 2.57 6.81
CA ASP A 98 -13.61 2.95 8.15
C ASP A 98 -15.05 3.47 8.14
N ILE A 99 -15.86 2.99 9.07
CA ILE A 99 -17.27 3.39 9.18
C ILE A 99 -17.46 4.88 9.51
N ASN A 100 -16.47 5.51 10.15
CA ASN A 100 -16.48 6.93 10.48
C ASN A 100 -15.76 7.78 9.43
N GLY A 101 -15.27 7.18 8.34
CA GLY A 101 -14.54 7.85 7.28
C GLY A 101 -13.18 8.41 7.72
N GLN A 102 -12.52 7.76 8.68
CA GLN A 102 -11.22 8.20 9.19
C GLN A 102 -10.04 7.50 8.51
N TRP A 103 -8.90 8.18 8.50
CA TRP A 103 -7.62 7.59 8.13
C TRP A 103 -7.04 6.85 9.33
N HIS A 104 -6.58 5.62 9.12
CA HIS A 104 -5.88 4.84 10.14
C HIS A 104 -4.48 4.48 9.67
N GLU A 105 -3.49 4.74 10.53
CA GLU A 105 -2.08 4.41 10.32
C GLU A 105 -1.72 3.31 11.32
N VAL A 106 -1.49 2.09 10.82
CA VAL A 106 -1.17 0.92 11.65
C VAL A 106 0.30 0.54 11.42
N GLY A 107 1.11 0.82 12.42
CA GLY A 107 2.52 0.43 12.45
C GLY A 107 2.66 -1.06 12.73
N GLY A 108 3.48 -1.75 11.94
CA GLY A 108 3.81 -3.14 12.17
C GLY A 108 5.27 -3.40 11.80
N TYR A 109 5.96 -4.20 12.60
CA TYR A 109 7.16 -4.86 12.12
C TYR A 109 6.72 -5.88 11.08
N ALA A 110 7.02 -5.64 9.81
CA ALA A 110 6.87 -6.67 8.79
C ALA A 110 7.80 -7.83 9.19
N ARG A 111 7.24 -8.97 9.62
CA ARG A 111 7.99 -10.22 9.70
C ARG A 111 8.59 -10.48 8.32
N GLU A 112 9.79 -11.06 8.25
CA GLU A 112 10.65 -11.28 7.06
C GLU A 112 10.03 -12.15 5.95
N GLN A 113 8.76 -11.98 5.60
CA GLN A 113 8.11 -12.68 4.51
C GLN A 113 7.63 -11.67 3.49
N THR A 114 8.39 -11.54 2.42
CA THR A 114 7.85 -11.10 1.13
C THR A 114 6.98 -12.23 0.62
N HIS A 115 5.70 -11.95 0.36
CA HIS A 115 4.80 -12.95 -0.20
C HIS A 115 5.27 -13.34 -1.60
N SER A 116 5.39 -14.65 -1.82
CA SER A 116 5.68 -15.18 -3.15
C SER A 116 4.45 -15.03 -4.06
N LEU A 117 4.67 -14.93 -5.38
CA LEU A 117 3.56 -14.84 -6.35
C LEU A 117 2.51 -15.96 -6.18
N PRO A 118 2.87 -17.23 -5.91
CA PRO A 118 1.88 -18.28 -5.63
C PRO A 118 1.03 -18.01 -4.38
N GLU A 119 1.62 -17.45 -3.32
CA GLU A 119 0.90 -17.08 -2.10
C GLU A 119 -0.05 -15.91 -2.36
N ILE A 120 0.39 -14.91 -3.11
CA ILE A 120 -0.43 -13.76 -3.52
C ILE A 120 -1.63 -14.23 -4.34
N VAL A 121 -1.40 -15.08 -5.35
CA VAL A 121 -2.50 -15.63 -6.17
C VAL A 121 -3.48 -16.39 -5.29
N LYS A 122 -3.00 -17.32 -4.44
CA LYS A 122 -3.85 -18.08 -3.52
C LYS A 122 -4.64 -17.17 -2.58
N ALA A 123 -4.05 -16.11 -2.06
CA ALA A 123 -4.69 -15.17 -1.16
C ALA A 123 -5.80 -14.33 -1.83
N LEU A 124 -5.62 -13.97 -3.10
CA LEU A 124 -6.53 -13.09 -3.84
C LEU A 124 -7.58 -13.84 -4.68
N SER A 125 -7.39 -15.14 -4.95
CA SER A 125 -8.30 -15.90 -5.82
C SER A 125 -9.46 -16.60 -5.12
N GLY A 126 -9.48 -16.65 -3.77
CA GLY A 126 -10.56 -17.29 -3.00
C GLY A 126 -10.50 -18.81 -3.01
#